data_AF-A0A917AJC1-F1
#
_entry.id   AF-A0A917AJC1-F1
#
_cell.length_a   1.000
_cell.length_b   1.000
_cell.length_c   1.000
_cell.angle_alpha   90.00
_cell.angle_beta   90.00
_cell.angle_gamma   90.00
#
_symmetry.space_group_name_H-M   'P 1'
#
loop_
_entity.id
_entity.type
_entity.pdbx_description
1 polymer ?
#
loop_
_entity_poly.entity_id
_entity_poly.type
_entity_poly.pdbx_seq_one_letter_code
_entity_poly.pdbx_strand_id
1 'polypeptide(L)'
;MNTFGKTVSALAISTLALGAAATTTIMITTDAAYAKGGNGGGNGGGNGGGNGNGNSGGKGSEKSSSNGNGNKGGNSSNTNKGGGNGKLFGIFSVGKKNEPKAKAGPKATTAAANTNAAKTNPASSKKAARAATGLRPNQLGSMNGALMANINAVLAHIRNGNTNGPVGAMAALVAADYAWAELGLEGTPAELLALQAQFDLLSAELAGDVPAIPVYATIQEYYAALGDLPVAEIESLLDAEGNPLENVVALDGTVTVDNEAALAAALSAAGYADLTDYKTSVAGTGAERDAELDAAIAALGGSTDTRTDITAVAPTEEQVAAAEGVVASEGGIVSAWNKATVEDEAALLDGLRTRFTTEEEQAAIAAAIAEAEAAAAAAAAEAETAEVTEAEAEGSEGEEVILVQ
;
A
#
# COMPACT_ATOMS: atom_id res chain seq x y z
N MET A 1 -28.64 47.01 15.18
CA MET A 1 -28.79 45.57 15.53
C MET A 1 -28.85 44.78 14.23
N ASN A 2 -27.68 44.48 13.65
CA ASN A 2 -27.53 43.53 12.56
C ASN A 2 -26.47 42.53 13.02
N THR A 3 -26.94 41.39 13.51
CA THR A 3 -26.13 40.21 13.81
C THR A 3 -25.67 39.60 12.49
N PHE A 4 -24.51 40.06 11.98
CA PHE A 4 -23.77 39.29 11.00
C PHE A 4 -23.20 38.08 11.72
N GLY A 5 -23.76 36.91 11.37
CA GLY A 5 -23.41 35.64 11.94
C GLY A 5 -21.94 35.36 11.73
N LYS A 6 -21.17 35.40 12.83
CA LYS A 6 -19.96 34.60 12.97
C LYS A 6 -20.41 33.14 12.93
N THR A 7 -20.54 32.57 11.73
CA THR A 7 -20.45 31.12 11.54
C THR A 7 -19.03 30.73 11.92
N VAL A 8 -18.83 30.56 13.23
CA VAL A 8 -17.77 29.72 13.77
C VAL A 8 -18.09 28.33 13.25
N SER A 9 -17.55 27.99 12.08
CA SER A 9 -17.33 26.60 11.70
C SER A 9 -16.29 26.07 12.66
N ALA A 10 -16.76 25.70 13.85
CA ALA A 10 -16.03 24.80 14.72
C ALA A 10 -15.98 23.45 13.99
N LEU A 11 -15.02 23.30 13.08
CA LEU A 11 -14.48 21.99 12.76
C LEU A 11 -13.75 21.54 14.03
N ALA A 12 -14.55 21.10 15.01
CA ALA A 12 -14.04 20.36 16.13
C ALA A 12 -13.37 19.12 15.53
N ILE A 13 -12.03 19.15 15.45
CA ILE A 13 -11.19 17.97 15.32
C ILE A 13 -11.56 17.12 16.53
N SER A 14 -12.57 16.28 16.33
CA SER A 14 -13.01 15.32 17.30
C SER A 14 -11.89 14.30 17.41
N THR A 15 -10.97 14.56 18.34
CA THR A 15 -10.16 13.56 19.04
C THR A 15 -11.11 12.68 19.88
N LEU A 16 -12.10 12.08 19.21
CA LEU A 16 -13.05 11.17 19.80
C LEU A 16 -12.49 9.77 19.57
N ALA A 17 -11.85 9.25 20.61
CA ALA A 17 -11.75 7.84 20.94
C ALA A 17 -12.38 6.91 19.89
N LEU A 18 -11.59 6.50 18.89
CA LEU A 18 -11.83 5.28 18.14
C LEU A 18 -11.66 4.13 19.14
N GLY A 19 -12.74 3.83 19.86
CA GLY A 19 -12.90 2.56 20.52
C GLY A 19 -12.83 1.51 19.43
N ALA A 20 -11.72 0.75 19.42
CA ALA A 20 -11.50 -0.55 18.79
C ALA A 20 -12.69 -1.12 17.99
N ALA A 21 -13.06 -0.47 16.90
CA ALA A 21 -13.59 -1.16 15.75
C ALA A 21 -12.32 -1.62 15.04
N ALA A 22 -11.84 -2.80 15.42
CA ALA A 22 -10.93 -3.55 14.58
C ALA A 22 -11.71 -3.88 13.30
N THR A 23 -11.86 -2.90 12.40
CA THR A 23 -11.75 -3.20 10.98
C THR A 23 -10.40 -3.87 10.89
N THR A 24 -10.44 -5.18 10.92
CA THR A 24 -9.35 -6.04 10.48
C THR A 24 -9.21 -5.75 8.99
N THR A 25 -8.76 -4.53 8.65
CA THR A 25 -7.88 -4.35 7.51
C THR A 25 -6.94 -5.50 7.70
N ILE A 26 -6.97 -6.48 6.78
CA ILE A 26 -5.79 -7.30 6.59
C ILE A 26 -4.77 -6.27 6.15
N MET A 27 -4.18 -5.61 7.15
CA MET A 27 -2.83 -5.17 7.17
C MET A 27 -2.11 -6.45 6.76
N ILE A 28 -1.98 -6.64 5.44
CA ILE A 28 -0.77 -7.15 4.85
C ILE A 28 0.29 -6.07 5.15
N THR A 29 0.43 -5.67 6.43
CA THR A 29 1.66 -5.15 6.97
C THR A 29 2.62 -6.23 6.59
N THR A 30 3.47 -5.91 5.65
CA THR A 30 4.60 -6.72 5.20
C THR A 30 5.62 -6.94 6.33
N ASP A 31 5.20 -6.97 7.59
CA ASP A 31 5.94 -7.62 8.66
C ASP A 31 5.81 -9.17 8.55
N ALA A 32 4.86 -9.66 7.75
CA ALA A 32 4.81 -11.04 7.27
C ALA A 32 5.84 -11.34 6.15
N ALA A 33 7.10 -10.95 6.34
CA ALA A 33 8.25 -11.61 5.74
C ALA A 33 9.57 -11.40 6.52
N TYR A 34 9.55 -11.06 7.81
CA TYR A 34 10.65 -11.52 8.69
C TYR A 34 10.42 -13.00 8.97
N ALA A 35 10.58 -13.84 7.94
CA ALA A 35 10.80 -15.25 8.13
C ALA A 35 12.04 -15.39 9.00
N LYS A 36 11.83 -15.67 10.30
CA LYS A 36 12.82 -16.27 11.20
C LYS A 36 13.74 -17.15 10.37
N GLY A 37 15.02 -16.78 10.29
CA GLY A 37 16.02 -17.28 9.36
C GLY A 37 16.17 -18.80 9.33
N GLY A 38 15.22 -19.47 8.69
CA GLY A 38 15.29 -20.84 8.25
C GLY A 38 16.01 -20.82 6.92
N ASN A 39 17.24 -21.33 6.94
CA ASN A 39 18.15 -21.47 5.81
C ASN A 39 17.53 -22.38 4.72
N GLY A 40 16.55 -21.87 3.98
CA GLY A 40 15.84 -22.57 2.91
C GLY A 40 16.63 -22.49 1.60
N GLY A 41 17.71 -23.27 1.52
CA GLY A 41 18.45 -23.48 0.28
C GLY A 41 17.59 -24.19 -0.77
N GLY A 42 16.75 -23.44 -1.48
CA GLY A 42 15.98 -23.90 -2.63
C GLY A 42 16.79 -23.76 -3.92
N ASN A 43 17.61 -24.76 -4.24
CA ASN A 43 18.19 -24.90 -5.57
C ASN A 43 17.07 -25.24 -6.57
N GLY A 44 16.55 -24.22 -7.27
CA GLY A 44 15.64 -24.34 -8.40
C GLY A 44 16.35 -24.91 -9.63
N GLY A 45 16.83 -26.15 -9.55
CA GLY A 45 17.34 -26.93 -10.67
C GLY A 45 16.18 -27.47 -11.52
N GLY A 46 15.61 -26.62 -12.36
CA GLY A 46 14.65 -27.02 -13.39
C GLY A 46 15.34 -27.79 -14.51
N ASN A 47 15.54 -29.11 -14.32
CA ASN A 47 15.83 -30.02 -15.43
C ASN A 47 14.57 -30.19 -16.28
N GLY A 48 14.52 -29.48 -17.40
CA GLY A 48 13.56 -29.70 -18.48
C GLY A 48 13.80 -31.07 -19.14
N GLY A 49 13.27 -32.13 -18.52
CA GLY A 49 13.17 -33.46 -19.10
C GLY A 49 12.09 -33.52 -20.18
N GLY A 50 12.40 -32.99 -21.36
CA GLY A 50 11.60 -33.19 -22.56
C GLY A 50 11.83 -34.58 -23.14
N ASN A 51 10.93 -35.52 -22.84
CA ASN A 51 10.83 -36.79 -23.58
C ASN A 51 10.32 -36.52 -25.00
N GLY A 52 11.24 -36.27 -25.93
CA GLY A 52 10.99 -36.33 -27.37
C GLY A 52 10.97 -37.78 -27.84
N ASN A 53 9.79 -38.41 -27.80
CA ASN A 53 9.54 -39.67 -28.49
C ASN A 53 9.65 -39.44 -30.01
N GLY A 54 10.47 -40.27 -30.66
CA GLY A 54 10.95 -40.04 -32.03
C GLY A 54 9.91 -40.06 -33.13
N ASN A 55 10.32 -39.50 -34.27
CA ASN A 55 10.02 -40.12 -35.56
C ASN A 55 11.21 -39.96 -36.51
N SER A 56 11.62 -41.10 -37.06
CA SER A 56 12.78 -41.33 -37.90
C SER A 56 12.48 -41.11 -39.39
N GLY A 57 13.47 -40.56 -40.10
CA GLY A 57 13.58 -40.54 -41.56
C GLY A 57 14.10 -39.19 -42.04
N GLY A 58 15.19 -39.02 -42.77
CA GLY A 58 16.03 -39.93 -43.56
C GLY A 58 16.62 -39.10 -44.71
N LYS A 59 17.81 -39.47 -45.21
CA LYS A 59 18.62 -38.91 -46.33
C LYS A 59 19.52 -37.74 -45.88
N GLY A 60 20.85 -37.89 -45.87
CA GLY A 60 21.76 -37.95 -47.04
C GLY A 60 22.18 -36.51 -47.38
N SER A 61 23.43 -36.09 -47.51
CA SER A 61 24.64 -36.73 -48.03
C SER A 61 25.86 -35.82 -47.77
N GLU A 62 27.03 -36.44 -47.63
CA GLU A 62 28.34 -36.01 -48.18
C GLU A 62 29.11 -34.77 -47.68
N LYS A 63 30.41 -35.06 -47.41
CA LYS A 63 31.64 -34.27 -47.60
C LYS A 63 31.87 -33.10 -46.63
N SER A 64 33.06 -32.79 -46.12
CA SER A 64 34.44 -33.29 -46.30
C SER A 64 35.33 -32.52 -45.32
N SER A 65 36.43 -33.15 -44.89
CA SER A 65 37.74 -32.58 -44.51
C SER A 65 37.81 -31.32 -43.62
N SER A 66 38.50 -31.42 -42.48
CA SER A 66 39.95 -31.10 -42.39
C SER A 66 40.37 -30.84 -40.93
N ASN A 67 41.50 -31.46 -40.57
CA ASN A 67 42.56 -31.02 -39.66
C ASN A 67 42.27 -29.94 -38.59
N GLY A 68 42.54 -30.31 -37.34
CA GLY A 68 42.73 -29.37 -36.23
C GLY A 68 43.46 -30.03 -35.07
N ASN A 69 44.77 -30.22 -35.24
CA ASN A 69 45.71 -30.68 -34.21
C ASN A 69 45.83 -29.61 -33.11
N GLY A 70 45.62 -29.96 -31.83
CA GLY A 70 45.49 -28.98 -30.75
C GLY A 70 45.70 -29.56 -29.35
N ASN A 71 46.97 -29.81 -29.06
CA ASN A 71 47.59 -30.23 -27.81
C ASN A 71 47.17 -29.41 -26.56
N LYS A 72 46.95 -30.08 -25.41
CA LYS A 72 47.52 -29.80 -24.05
C LYS A 72 46.53 -29.99 -22.90
N GLY A 73 46.96 -30.81 -21.93
CA GLY A 73 46.92 -30.46 -20.51
C GLY A 73 45.68 -30.89 -19.72
N GLY A 74 45.84 -31.88 -18.84
CA GLY A 74 44.79 -32.27 -17.89
C GLY A 74 45.12 -33.52 -17.11
N ASN A 75 46.22 -33.47 -16.37
CA ASN A 75 46.71 -34.50 -15.47
C ASN A 75 45.84 -34.53 -14.19
N SER A 76 45.10 -35.60 -13.93
CA SER A 76 44.94 -36.12 -12.55
C SER A 76 44.42 -37.55 -12.57
N SER A 77 45.35 -38.46 -12.34
CA SER A 77 45.15 -39.80 -11.85
C SER A 77 44.28 -39.83 -10.59
N ASN A 78 43.25 -40.67 -10.56
CA ASN A 78 42.94 -41.39 -9.33
C ASN A 78 42.65 -42.85 -9.66
N THR A 79 43.62 -43.67 -9.28
CA THR A 79 43.74 -45.08 -9.64
C THR A 79 42.88 -45.91 -8.70
N ASN A 80 42.12 -46.82 -9.29
CA ASN A 80 41.59 -48.04 -8.66
C ASN A 80 42.63 -48.72 -7.74
N LYS A 81 42.17 -49.50 -6.75
CA LYS A 81 42.22 -50.99 -6.76
C LYS A 81 42.30 -51.61 -5.35
N GLY A 82 41.42 -52.58 -5.12
CA GLY A 82 41.49 -53.58 -4.04
C GLY A 82 40.07 -53.95 -3.60
N GLY A 83 39.45 -55.08 -3.92
CA GLY A 83 39.98 -56.41 -4.22
C GLY A 83 40.10 -57.20 -2.92
N GLY A 84 39.04 -57.91 -2.50
CA GLY A 84 39.07 -58.76 -1.31
C GLY A 84 37.78 -59.54 -1.06
N ASN A 85 37.83 -60.83 -1.38
CA ASN A 85 36.82 -61.84 -1.03
C ASN A 85 36.60 -61.93 0.49
N GLY A 86 35.33 -62.10 0.89
CA GLY A 86 34.96 -62.48 2.25
C GLY A 86 33.61 -63.18 2.28
N LYS A 87 33.61 -64.49 2.00
CA LYS A 87 32.53 -65.40 2.40
C LYS A 87 32.57 -65.55 3.91
N LEU A 88 31.51 -65.20 4.63
CA LEU A 88 31.19 -65.80 5.92
C LEU A 88 29.69 -65.72 6.19
N PHE A 89 29.05 -66.91 6.11
CA PHE A 89 27.95 -67.44 6.93
C PHE A 89 27.06 -66.41 7.67
N GLY A 90 25.75 -66.32 7.48
CA GLY A 90 24.73 -67.37 7.31
C GLY A 90 23.68 -67.22 8.42
N ILE A 91 22.46 -67.73 8.19
CA ILE A 91 21.39 -67.94 9.20
C ILE A 91 20.68 -66.62 9.56
N PHE A 92 19.51 -66.27 9.01
CA PHE A 92 18.22 -66.89 9.31
C PHE A 92 17.28 -66.88 8.09
N SER A 93 16.97 -68.09 7.62
CA SER A 93 15.85 -68.43 6.76
C SER A 93 14.79 -69.16 7.60
N VAL A 94 13.67 -68.49 7.86
CA VAL A 94 12.38 -69.08 8.29
C VAL A 94 11.33 -68.27 7.52
N GLY A 95 10.61 -68.77 6.51
CA GLY A 95 9.99 -70.08 6.39
C GLY A 95 8.50 -69.91 6.65
N LYS A 96 7.71 -69.48 5.64
CA LYS A 96 6.26 -69.72 5.63
C LYS A 96 5.72 -69.99 4.22
N LYS A 97 5.02 -71.12 4.17
CA LYS A 97 4.48 -71.90 3.06
C LYS A 97 3.53 -71.13 2.13
N ASN A 98 3.56 -71.58 0.88
CA ASN A 98 2.57 -71.40 -0.17
C ASN A 98 1.17 -71.87 0.23
N GLU A 99 0.14 -71.14 -0.22
CA GLU A 99 -1.21 -71.66 -0.48
C GLU A 99 -1.72 -71.19 -1.87
N PRO A 100 -2.61 -71.98 -2.51
CA PRO A 100 -2.79 -71.96 -3.96
C PRO A 100 -3.84 -70.97 -4.49
N LYS A 101 -3.65 -70.63 -5.76
CA LYS A 101 -4.47 -69.78 -6.64
C LYS A 101 -5.97 -70.10 -6.59
N ALA A 102 -6.76 -69.09 -6.19
CA ALA A 102 -8.19 -69.01 -6.50
C ALA A 102 -8.41 -68.21 -7.78
N LYS A 103 -9.27 -68.77 -8.64
CA LYS A 103 -9.64 -68.34 -9.98
C LYS A 103 -10.58 -67.12 -9.90
N ALA A 104 -10.10 -65.93 -10.25
CA ALA A 104 -10.96 -64.75 -10.42
C ALA A 104 -11.54 -64.73 -11.84
N GLY A 105 -12.87 -64.63 -11.93
CA GLY A 105 -13.62 -64.57 -13.19
C GLY A 105 -13.40 -63.26 -13.98
N PRO A 106 -13.86 -63.21 -15.23
CA PRO A 106 -13.65 -62.07 -16.12
C PRO A 106 -14.41 -60.83 -15.62
N LYS A 107 -13.66 -59.77 -15.31
CA LYS A 107 -14.21 -58.46 -14.98
C LYS A 107 -14.74 -57.80 -16.26
N ALA A 108 -16.04 -57.58 -16.31
CA ALA A 108 -16.73 -56.89 -17.39
C ALA A 108 -16.15 -55.49 -17.60
N THR A 109 -15.65 -55.23 -18.80
CA THR A 109 -15.31 -53.89 -19.28
C THR A 109 -16.60 -53.20 -19.72
N THR A 110 -17.16 -52.35 -18.87
CA THR A 110 -18.16 -51.36 -19.27
C THR A 110 -17.45 -50.29 -20.11
N ALA A 111 -17.68 -50.35 -21.43
CA ALA A 111 -17.30 -49.32 -22.37
C ALA A 111 -18.10 -48.04 -22.07
N ALA A 112 -17.46 -47.07 -21.40
CA ALA A 112 -17.98 -45.71 -21.35
C ALA A 112 -17.73 -45.07 -22.72
N ALA A 113 -18.81 -44.60 -23.34
CA ALA A 113 -18.80 -43.91 -24.62
C ALA A 113 -17.90 -42.67 -24.53
N ASN A 114 -16.77 -42.73 -25.23
CA ASN A 114 -15.86 -41.61 -25.37
C ASN A 114 -16.45 -40.67 -26.44
N THR A 115 -17.36 -39.80 -26.02
CA THR A 115 -17.79 -38.68 -26.87
C THR A 115 -16.62 -37.70 -26.95
N ASN A 116 -15.90 -37.75 -28.07
CA ASN A 116 -14.93 -36.74 -28.47
C ASN A 116 -15.64 -35.38 -28.59
N ALA A 117 -15.78 -34.68 -27.47
CA ALA A 117 -16.00 -33.25 -27.48
C ALA A 117 -14.79 -32.64 -28.20
N ALA A 118 -15.07 -31.91 -29.28
CA ALA A 118 -14.05 -31.23 -30.07
C ALA A 118 -13.19 -30.38 -29.11
N LYS A 119 -11.94 -30.79 -28.96
CA LYS A 119 -10.92 -30.04 -28.23
C LYS A 119 -10.66 -28.78 -29.03
N THR A 120 -11.44 -27.73 -28.76
CA THR A 120 -11.13 -26.38 -29.22
C THR A 120 -9.76 -26.05 -28.65
N ASN A 121 -8.73 -26.05 -29.50
CA ASN A 121 -7.41 -25.60 -29.09
C ASN A 121 -7.59 -24.18 -28.52
N PRO A 122 -7.26 -23.94 -27.24
CA PRO A 122 -7.30 -22.59 -26.71
C PRO A 122 -6.43 -21.74 -27.62
N ALA A 123 -7.00 -20.67 -28.16
CA ALA A 123 -6.28 -19.72 -28.99
C ALA A 123 -4.96 -19.38 -28.28
N SER A 124 -3.84 -19.51 -29.00
CA SER A 124 -2.50 -19.53 -28.41
C SER A 124 -2.31 -18.38 -27.41
N SER A 125 -2.10 -18.73 -26.14
CA SER A 125 -1.95 -17.85 -24.97
C SER A 125 -0.97 -16.68 -25.17
N LYS A 126 -0.01 -16.81 -26.11
CA LYS A 126 0.92 -15.76 -26.49
C LYS A 126 0.28 -14.48 -27.04
N LYS A 127 -0.94 -14.55 -27.61
CA LYS A 127 -1.61 -13.36 -28.17
C LYS A 127 -2.29 -12.51 -27.09
N ALA A 128 -2.68 -13.11 -25.96
CA ALA A 128 -3.41 -12.42 -24.89
C ALA A 128 -2.52 -11.50 -24.05
N ALA A 129 -1.33 -11.95 -23.60
CA ALA A 129 -0.43 -11.09 -22.81
C ALA A 129 0.04 -9.87 -23.60
N ARG A 130 0.43 -10.06 -24.86
CA ARG A 130 0.87 -8.96 -25.73
C ARG A 130 -0.26 -7.99 -26.06
N ALA A 131 -1.50 -8.46 -26.10
CA ALA A 131 -2.66 -7.58 -26.29
C ALA A 131 -2.96 -6.75 -25.05
N ALA A 132 -2.71 -7.28 -23.85
CA ALA A 132 -2.96 -6.58 -22.59
C ALA A 132 -1.89 -5.52 -22.27
N THR A 133 -0.60 -5.86 -22.40
CA THR A 133 0.50 -4.96 -21.98
C THR A 133 1.25 -4.31 -23.14
N GLY A 134 1.05 -4.75 -24.39
CA GLY A 134 1.90 -4.38 -25.52
C GLY A 134 3.32 -4.97 -25.49
N LEU A 135 3.73 -5.56 -24.35
CA LEU A 135 5.06 -6.11 -24.13
C LEU A 135 5.24 -7.48 -24.79
N ARG A 136 6.46 -7.77 -25.24
CA ARG A 136 6.81 -9.08 -25.79
C ARG A 136 7.01 -10.08 -24.66
N PRO A 137 6.73 -11.39 -24.87
CA PRO A 137 6.92 -12.41 -23.82
C PRO A 137 8.32 -12.46 -23.19
N ASN A 138 9.38 -12.12 -23.94
CA ASN A 138 10.74 -12.05 -23.42
C ASN A 138 11.00 -10.82 -22.52
N GLN A 139 10.24 -9.74 -22.70
CA GLN A 139 10.23 -8.56 -21.83
C GLN A 139 9.51 -8.89 -20.52
N LEU A 140 8.41 -9.63 -20.56
CA LEU A 140 7.60 -9.97 -19.38
C LEU A 140 8.29 -10.88 -18.35
N GLY A 141 9.31 -11.65 -18.74
CA GLY A 141 10.07 -12.47 -17.79
C GLY A 141 9.20 -13.40 -16.92
N SER A 142 9.37 -13.33 -15.60
CA SER A 142 8.59 -14.06 -14.58
C SER A 142 7.10 -13.66 -14.57
N MET A 143 6.78 -12.41 -14.91
CA MET A 143 5.41 -11.88 -14.93
C MET A 143 4.55 -12.42 -16.06
N ASN A 144 5.15 -13.07 -17.08
CA ASN A 144 4.37 -13.77 -18.08
C ASN A 144 3.52 -14.90 -17.46
N GLY A 145 3.97 -15.49 -16.34
CA GLY A 145 3.17 -16.46 -15.57
C GLY A 145 1.97 -15.80 -14.90
N ALA A 146 2.18 -14.65 -14.25
CA ALA A 146 1.12 -13.87 -13.61
C ALA A 146 0.03 -13.45 -14.61
N LEU A 147 0.41 -12.84 -15.74
CA LEU A 147 -0.50 -12.43 -16.82
C LEU A 147 -1.25 -13.57 -17.51
N MET A 148 -0.85 -14.82 -17.26
CA MET A 148 -1.50 -16.03 -17.78
C MET A 148 -2.23 -16.82 -16.70
N ALA A 149 -2.09 -16.46 -15.43
CA ALA A 149 -2.71 -17.16 -14.32
C ALA A 149 -4.24 -17.14 -14.43
N ASN A 150 -4.90 -18.29 -14.25
CA ASN A 150 -6.36 -18.31 -14.19
C ASN A 150 -6.84 -17.49 -12.97
N ILE A 151 -7.96 -16.79 -13.06
CA ILE A 151 -8.54 -16.05 -11.93
C ILE A 151 -8.66 -16.93 -10.68
N ASN A 152 -9.03 -18.20 -10.81
CA ASN A 152 -9.11 -19.13 -9.67
C ASN A 152 -7.77 -19.29 -8.93
N ALA A 153 -6.64 -19.19 -9.63
CA ALA A 153 -5.33 -19.20 -8.98
C ALA A 153 -5.11 -17.91 -8.18
N VAL A 154 -5.47 -16.76 -8.75
CA VAL A 154 -5.39 -15.46 -8.05
C VAL A 154 -6.29 -15.46 -6.82
N LEU A 155 -7.55 -15.90 -6.94
CA LEU A 155 -8.47 -15.99 -5.81
C LEU A 155 -7.99 -16.96 -4.73
N ALA A 156 -7.32 -18.05 -5.10
CA ALA A 156 -6.72 -18.96 -4.12
C ALA A 156 -5.55 -18.30 -3.37
N HIS A 157 -4.74 -17.48 -4.04
CA HIS A 157 -3.70 -16.70 -3.40
C HIS A 157 -4.28 -15.66 -2.42
N ILE A 158 -5.36 -14.97 -2.81
CA ILE A 158 -6.10 -14.03 -1.95
C ILE A 158 -6.61 -14.73 -0.69
N ARG A 159 -7.39 -15.82 -0.84
CA ARG A 159 -7.94 -16.60 0.29
C ARG A 159 -6.87 -17.09 1.27
N ASN A 160 -5.71 -17.49 0.74
CA ASN A 160 -4.62 -18.02 1.55
C ASN A 160 -3.69 -16.92 2.12
N GLY A 161 -3.91 -15.65 1.79
CA GLY A 161 -2.98 -14.56 2.13
C GLY A 161 -1.56 -14.75 1.55
N ASN A 162 -1.40 -15.58 0.51
CA ASN A 162 -0.08 -15.90 -0.04
C ASN A 162 0.29 -14.91 -1.15
N THR A 163 1.05 -13.88 -0.81
CA THR A 163 1.50 -12.85 -1.76
C THR A 163 2.83 -13.18 -2.44
N ASN A 164 3.36 -14.39 -2.24
CA ASN A 164 4.67 -14.78 -2.78
C ASN A 164 4.65 -15.14 -4.28
N GLY A 165 5.69 -14.68 -4.98
CA GLY A 165 5.90 -14.96 -6.41
C GLY A 165 4.99 -14.15 -7.35
N PRO A 166 5.10 -14.32 -8.68
CA PRO A 166 4.39 -13.46 -9.63
C PRO A 166 2.86 -13.47 -9.51
N VAL A 167 2.26 -14.63 -9.23
CA VAL A 167 0.80 -14.75 -9.07
C VAL A 167 0.36 -14.20 -7.71
N GLY A 168 1.16 -14.40 -6.66
CA GLY A 168 0.90 -13.81 -5.35
C GLY A 168 1.01 -12.28 -5.36
N ALA A 169 2.00 -11.71 -6.06
CA ALA A 169 2.13 -10.26 -6.23
C ALA A 169 0.94 -9.69 -7.01
N MET A 170 0.44 -10.39 -8.04
CA MET A 170 -0.80 -10.01 -8.71
C MET A 170 -2.01 -10.09 -7.78
N ALA A 171 -2.10 -11.12 -6.93
CA ALA A 171 -3.17 -11.24 -5.94
C ALA A 171 -3.14 -10.10 -4.92
N ALA A 172 -1.96 -9.68 -4.47
CA ALA A 172 -1.78 -8.53 -3.59
C ALA A 172 -2.28 -7.23 -4.26
N LEU A 173 -1.87 -6.96 -5.51
CA LEU A 173 -2.34 -5.79 -6.25
C LEU A 173 -3.87 -5.79 -6.42
N VAL A 174 -4.46 -6.93 -6.78
CA VAL A 174 -5.91 -7.04 -6.97
C VAL A 174 -6.68 -6.79 -5.67
N ALA A 175 -6.18 -7.30 -4.54
CA ALA A 175 -6.79 -7.03 -3.24
C ALA A 175 -6.66 -5.55 -2.84
N ALA A 176 -5.49 -4.95 -3.07
CA ALA A 176 -5.24 -3.55 -2.77
C ALA A 176 -6.07 -2.59 -3.65
N ASP A 177 -6.15 -2.85 -4.97
CA ASP A 177 -6.97 -2.07 -5.89
C ASP A 177 -8.47 -2.18 -5.54
N TYR A 178 -8.93 -3.35 -5.05
CA TYR A 178 -10.30 -3.52 -4.56
C TYR A 178 -10.56 -2.67 -3.31
N ALA A 179 -9.69 -2.74 -2.30
CA ALA A 179 -9.81 -1.93 -1.09
C ALA A 179 -9.80 -0.42 -1.41
N TRP A 180 -8.93 0.01 -2.32
CA TRP A 180 -8.90 1.38 -2.82
C TRP A 180 -10.21 1.79 -3.51
N ALA A 181 -10.76 0.93 -4.37
CA ALA A 181 -11.99 1.19 -5.10
C ALA A 181 -13.24 1.27 -4.19
N GLU A 182 -13.28 0.46 -3.11
CA GLU A 182 -14.39 0.45 -2.16
C GLU A 182 -14.55 1.79 -1.42
N LEU A 183 -13.45 2.51 -1.21
CA LEU A 183 -13.46 3.85 -0.61
C LEU A 183 -14.04 4.94 -1.53
N GLY A 184 -14.25 4.64 -2.82
CA GLY A 184 -14.86 5.57 -3.77
C GLY A 184 -14.08 6.88 -3.96
N LEU A 185 -12.76 6.83 -3.79
CA LEU A 185 -11.89 8.01 -3.82
C LEU A 185 -11.64 8.48 -5.25
N GLU A 186 -11.54 9.79 -5.42
CA GLU A 186 -11.06 10.40 -6.65
C GLU A 186 -9.53 10.55 -6.60
N GLY A 187 -8.87 10.34 -7.74
CA GLY A 187 -7.41 10.45 -7.87
C GLY A 187 -6.67 9.11 -7.76
N THR A 188 -5.34 9.20 -7.76
CA THR A 188 -4.44 8.04 -7.66
C THR A 188 -3.94 7.83 -6.24
N PRO A 189 -3.58 6.59 -5.86
CA PRO A 189 -2.93 6.31 -4.57
C PRO A 189 -1.73 7.21 -4.28
N ALA A 190 -0.89 7.48 -5.29
CA ALA A 190 0.28 8.32 -5.15
C ALA A 190 -0.07 9.80 -4.85
N GLU A 191 -1.13 10.34 -5.46
CA GLU A 191 -1.61 11.70 -5.17
C GLU A 191 -2.14 11.82 -3.73
N LEU A 192 -2.85 10.79 -3.23
CA LEU A 192 -3.34 10.78 -1.85
C LEU A 192 -2.19 10.73 -0.84
N LEU A 193 -1.17 9.91 -1.10
CA LEU A 193 0.02 9.85 -0.23
C LEU A 193 0.83 11.14 -0.29
N ALA A 194 0.91 11.79 -1.45
CA ALA A 194 1.52 13.12 -1.56
C ALA A 194 0.73 14.17 -0.77
N LEU A 195 -0.61 14.11 -0.80
CA LEU A 195 -1.46 14.96 0.03
C LEU A 195 -1.26 14.69 1.52
N GLN A 196 -1.19 13.43 1.94
CA GLN A 196 -0.89 13.07 3.33
C GLN A 196 0.44 13.66 3.78
N ALA A 197 1.49 13.54 2.97
CA ALA A 197 2.80 14.11 3.28
C ALA A 197 2.76 15.64 3.44
N GLN A 198 1.87 16.34 2.75
CA GLN A 198 1.67 17.79 2.95
C GLN A 198 1.02 18.11 4.30
N PHE A 199 0.06 17.28 4.75
CA PHE A 199 -0.52 17.41 6.09
C PHE A 199 0.48 17.07 7.21
N ASP A 200 1.31 16.05 6.99
CA ASP A 200 2.38 15.70 7.94
C ASP A 200 3.40 16.84 8.05
N LEU A 201 3.78 17.45 6.91
CA LEU A 201 4.66 18.61 6.88
C LEU A 201 4.05 19.79 7.64
N LEU A 202 2.80 20.16 7.35
CA LEU A 202 2.09 21.23 8.07
C LEU A 202 2.07 20.97 9.59
N SER A 203 1.82 19.72 10.00
CA SER A 203 1.79 19.33 11.40
C SER A 203 3.16 19.48 12.07
N ALA A 204 4.24 19.10 11.37
CA ALA A 204 5.61 19.25 11.86
C ALA A 204 6.03 20.72 11.99
N GLU A 205 5.66 21.57 11.03
CA GLU A 205 5.94 23.01 11.08
C GLU A 205 5.17 23.69 12.23
N LEU A 206 3.90 23.33 12.45
CA LEU A 206 3.11 23.82 13.59
C LEU A 206 3.71 23.39 14.94
N ALA A 207 4.19 22.15 15.05
CA ALA A 207 4.78 21.61 16.27
C ALA A 207 6.13 22.27 16.65
N GLY A 208 6.77 23.01 15.73
CA GLY A 208 8.06 23.62 15.97
C GLY A 208 9.19 22.61 16.18
N ASP A 209 9.06 21.40 15.61
CA ASP A 209 10.12 20.37 15.63
C ASP A 209 11.37 20.83 14.86
N VAL A 210 11.27 21.94 14.13
CA VAL A 210 12.38 22.69 13.55
C VAL A 210 12.87 23.74 14.56
N PRO A 211 14.14 23.69 15.00
CA PRO A 211 14.63 24.47 16.14
C PRO A 211 14.80 25.96 15.80
N ALA A 212 13.73 26.76 15.97
CA ALA A 212 13.75 28.23 16.16
C ALA A 212 12.35 28.87 16.24
N ILE A 213 11.26 28.12 16.02
CA ILE A 213 9.95 28.69 15.72
C ILE A 213 9.02 28.60 16.94
N PRO A 214 8.19 29.62 17.23
CA PRO A 214 7.09 29.49 18.18
C PRO A 214 6.18 28.31 17.83
N VAL A 215 5.89 27.45 18.82
CA VAL A 215 5.00 26.31 18.67
C VAL A 215 3.56 26.80 18.61
N TYR A 216 2.85 26.44 17.55
CA TYR A 216 1.42 26.71 17.38
C TYR A 216 0.67 25.39 17.40
N ALA A 217 -0.36 25.25 18.25
CA ALA A 217 -1.15 24.02 18.25
C ALA A 217 -2.05 23.91 17.01
N THR A 218 -2.41 25.05 16.40
CA THR A 218 -3.32 25.11 15.24
C THR A 218 -2.95 26.26 14.30
N ILE A 219 -3.45 26.20 13.06
CA ILE A 219 -3.36 27.31 12.09
C ILE A 219 -4.03 28.57 12.67
N GLN A 220 -5.13 28.42 13.41
CA GLN A 220 -5.84 29.56 14.00
C GLN A 220 -5.01 30.26 15.08
N GLU A 221 -4.20 29.51 15.85
CA GLU A 221 -3.23 30.11 16.77
C GLU A 221 -2.12 30.83 16.03
N TYR A 222 -1.63 30.28 14.92
CA TYR A 222 -0.67 30.97 14.06
C TYR A 222 -1.24 32.28 13.49
N TYR A 223 -2.48 32.27 13.01
CA TYR A 223 -3.16 33.47 12.51
C TYR A 223 -3.40 34.50 13.60
N ALA A 224 -3.80 34.06 14.80
CA ALA A 224 -3.96 34.94 15.94
C ALA A 224 -2.63 35.59 16.35
N ALA A 225 -1.52 34.83 16.28
CA ALA A 225 -0.19 35.34 16.59
C ALA A 225 0.28 36.40 15.59
N LEU A 226 -0.06 36.24 14.31
CA LEU A 226 0.23 37.21 13.26
C LEU A 226 -0.72 38.42 13.25
N GLY A 227 -1.81 38.38 14.03
CA GLY A 227 -2.79 39.47 14.13
C GLY A 227 -3.83 39.51 13.01
N ASP A 228 -4.85 40.34 13.23
CA ASP A 228 -5.91 40.62 12.26
C ASP A 228 -5.36 41.29 11.00
N LEU A 229 -6.04 41.06 9.87
CA LEU A 229 -5.71 41.79 8.65
C LEU A 229 -6.12 43.26 8.78
N PRO A 230 -5.30 44.20 8.29
CA PRO A 230 -5.69 45.60 8.22
C PRO A 230 -6.98 45.78 7.42
N VAL A 231 -7.93 46.54 7.97
CA VAL A 231 -9.21 46.85 7.32
C VAL A 231 -9.02 48.09 6.46
N ALA A 232 -9.12 47.96 5.14
CA ALA A 232 -8.82 49.03 4.19
C ALA A 232 -9.58 50.34 4.48
N GLU A 233 -10.84 50.26 4.90
CA GLU A 233 -11.65 51.42 5.28
C GLU A 233 -11.08 52.15 6.50
N ILE A 234 -10.63 51.41 7.52
CA ILE A 234 -9.97 51.97 8.71
C ILE A 234 -8.63 52.57 8.31
N GLU A 235 -7.81 51.83 7.55
CA GLU A 235 -6.48 52.29 7.10
C GLU A 235 -6.55 53.56 6.24
N SER A 236 -7.60 53.72 5.43
CA SER A 236 -7.80 54.94 4.63
C SER A 236 -8.08 56.20 5.45
N LEU A 237 -8.43 56.04 6.73
CA LEU A 237 -8.73 57.09 7.69
C LEU A 237 -7.58 57.36 8.67
N LEU A 238 -6.44 56.69 8.48
CA LEU A 238 -5.23 56.87 9.27
C LEU A 238 -4.12 57.55 8.44
N ASP A 239 -3.24 58.29 9.11
CA ASP A 239 -2.00 58.80 8.53
C ASP A 239 -0.91 57.71 8.48
N ALA A 240 0.28 58.06 7.98
CA ALA A 240 1.40 57.12 7.86
C ALA A 240 1.93 56.63 9.22
N GLU A 241 1.67 57.39 10.28
CA GLU A 241 2.00 57.05 11.66
C GLU A 241 0.86 56.28 12.37
N GLY A 242 -0.23 56.00 11.65
CA GLY A 242 -1.42 55.29 12.14
C GLY A 242 -2.31 56.15 13.05
N ASN A 243 -2.16 57.47 13.08
CA ASN A 243 -3.05 58.35 13.83
C ASN A 243 -4.29 58.71 12.97
N PRO A 244 -5.43 59.03 13.59
CA PRO A 244 -6.61 59.49 12.85
C PRO A 244 -6.30 60.72 12.00
N LEU A 245 -6.75 60.74 10.74
CA LEU A 245 -6.66 61.92 9.90
C LEU A 245 -7.44 63.10 10.50
N GLU A 246 -6.89 64.31 10.41
CA GLU A 246 -7.56 65.52 10.87
C GLU A 246 -8.86 65.77 10.07
N ASN A 247 -9.89 66.27 10.75
CA ASN A 247 -11.12 66.69 10.09
C ASN A 247 -10.84 67.81 9.08
N VAL A 248 -11.49 67.75 7.92
CA VAL A 248 -11.39 68.81 6.93
C VAL A 248 -12.39 69.90 7.31
N VAL A 249 -11.90 71.12 7.54
CA VAL A 249 -12.72 72.27 7.94
C VAL A 249 -12.66 73.34 6.86
N ALA A 250 -13.83 73.84 6.44
CA ALA A 250 -13.95 74.97 5.53
C ALA A 250 -13.50 76.28 6.21
N LEU A 251 -13.27 77.32 5.40
CA LEU A 251 -12.85 78.64 5.88
C LEU A 251 -13.84 79.29 6.86
N ASP A 252 -15.11 78.89 6.81
CA ASP A 252 -16.16 79.37 7.72
C ASP A 252 -16.25 78.57 9.03
N GLY A 253 -15.36 77.60 9.24
CA GLY A 253 -15.34 76.73 10.42
C GLY A 253 -16.24 75.49 10.30
N THR A 254 -16.92 75.28 9.17
CA THR A 254 -17.77 74.10 8.97
C THR A 254 -16.93 72.87 8.66
N VAL A 255 -17.13 71.77 9.37
CA VAL A 255 -16.50 70.47 9.04
C VAL A 255 -17.11 69.95 7.74
N THR A 256 -16.29 69.77 6.71
CA THR A 256 -16.68 69.24 5.40
C THR A 256 -16.41 67.74 5.28
N VAL A 257 -15.44 67.21 6.03
CA VAL A 257 -15.17 65.78 6.17
C VAL A 257 -14.91 65.49 7.64
N ASP A 258 -15.79 64.69 8.25
CA ASP A 258 -15.69 64.26 9.64
C ASP A 258 -15.02 62.87 9.68
N ASN A 259 -13.69 62.88 9.65
CA ASN A 259 -12.86 61.69 9.67
C ASN A 259 -12.97 60.94 10.99
N GLU A 260 -13.16 61.65 12.11
CA GLU A 260 -13.34 61.05 13.43
C GLU A 260 -14.64 60.21 13.50
N ALA A 261 -15.76 60.78 13.06
CA ALA A 261 -17.02 60.05 13.00
C ALA A 261 -16.98 58.88 12.00
N ALA A 262 -16.32 59.08 10.85
CA ALA A 262 -16.11 58.02 9.86
C ALA A 262 -15.27 56.87 10.42
N LEU A 263 -14.19 57.16 11.16
CA LEU A 263 -13.31 56.17 11.77
C LEU A 263 -14.06 55.39 12.86
N ALA A 264 -14.80 56.07 13.74
CA ALA A 264 -15.63 55.42 14.74
C ALA A 264 -16.68 54.49 14.11
N ALA A 265 -17.29 54.91 13.01
CA ALA A 265 -18.24 54.08 12.27
C ALA A 265 -17.56 52.87 11.61
N ALA A 266 -16.38 53.05 11.02
CA ALA A 266 -15.61 51.96 10.40
C ALA A 266 -15.13 50.93 11.45
N LEU A 267 -14.59 51.39 12.58
CA LEU A 267 -14.20 50.54 13.72
C LEU A 267 -15.39 49.73 14.22
N SER A 268 -16.52 50.40 14.48
CA SER A 268 -17.73 49.73 14.95
C SER A 268 -18.29 48.74 13.92
N ALA A 269 -18.23 49.05 12.63
CA ALA A 269 -18.65 48.16 11.55
C ALA A 269 -17.75 46.91 11.44
N ALA A 270 -16.45 47.07 11.67
CA ALA A 270 -15.48 45.97 11.73
C ALA A 270 -15.50 45.21 13.07
N GLY A 271 -16.21 45.74 14.08
CA GLY A 271 -16.40 45.09 15.37
C GLY A 271 -15.36 45.44 16.43
N TYR A 272 -14.55 46.47 16.22
CA TYR A 272 -13.59 46.98 17.19
C TYR A 272 -14.22 48.05 18.09
N ALA A 273 -13.86 48.05 19.38
CA ALA A 273 -14.37 49.03 20.33
C ALA A 273 -13.80 50.44 20.07
N ASP A 274 -12.52 50.51 19.75
CA ASP A 274 -11.78 51.74 19.47
C ASP A 274 -10.51 51.47 18.64
N LEU A 275 -9.74 52.52 18.33
CA LEU A 275 -8.50 52.42 17.55
C LEU A 275 -7.41 51.63 18.30
N THR A 276 -7.39 51.67 19.64
CA THR A 276 -6.41 50.91 20.43
C THR A 276 -6.69 49.42 20.33
N ASP A 277 -7.95 49.01 20.41
CA ASP A 277 -8.41 47.64 20.19
C ASP A 277 -8.03 47.14 18.79
N TYR A 278 -8.32 47.93 17.74
CA TYR A 278 -7.92 47.62 16.37
C TYR A 278 -6.39 47.45 16.20
N LYS A 279 -5.60 48.42 16.66
CA LYS A 279 -4.13 48.35 16.57
C LYS A 279 -3.56 47.16 17.35
N THR A 280 -4.13 46.84 18.52
CA THR A 280 -3.73 45.67 19.29
C THR A 280 -4.01 44.39 18.52
N SER A 281 -5.18 44.31 17.87
CA SER A 281 -5.57 43.14 17.09
C SER A 281 -4.71 42.95 15.84
N VAL A 282 -4.48 44.02 15.07
CA VAL A 282 -3.64 43.98 13.85
C VAL A 282 -2.16 43.70 14.18
N ALA A 283 -1.66 44.19 15.30
CA ALA A 283 -0.30 43.88 15.74
C ALA A 283 -0.11 42.41 16.14
N GLY A 284 -1.20 41.71 16.51
CA GLY A 284 -1.14 40.33 17.01
C GLY A 284 -0.22 40.20 18.23
N THR A 285 0.48 39.08 18.34
CA THR A 285 1.54 38.89 19.34
C THR A 285 2.91 39.39 18.85
N GLY A 286 2.96 40.04 17.69
CA GLY A 286 4.20 40.43 17.02
C GLY A 286 4.99 39.24 16.47
N ALA A 287 4.32 38.12 16.16
CA ALA A 287 4.97 37.01 15.48
C ALA A 287 5.40 37.43 14.07
N GLU A 288 6.60 37.00 13.66
CA GLU A 288 7.04 37.14 12.29
C GLU A 288 6.41 36.02 11.43
N ARG A 289 6.22 36.30 10.14
CA ARG A 289 5.76 35.28 9.20
C ARG A 289 6.81 34.20 9.06
N ASP A 290 6.34 32.96 9.09
CA ASP A 290 7.15 31.78 8.84
C ASP A 290 6.93 31.33 7.40
N ALA A 291 7.99 31.36 6.59
CA ALA A 291 7.88 31.13 5.15
C ALA A 291 7.57 29.66 4.83
N GLU A 292 8.08 28.74 5.64
CA GLU A 292 7.86 27.31 5.55
C GLU A 292 6.42 26.96 5.92
N LEU A 293 5.91 27.49 7.04
CA LEU A 293 4.52 27.32 7.44
C LEU A 293 3.54 27.96 6.45
N ASP A 294 3.87 29.15 5.93
CA ASP A 294 3.09 29.82 4.88
C ASP A 294 3.01 28.97 3.61
N ALA A 295 4.13 28.35 3.20
CA ALA A 295 4.18 27.47 2.03
C ALA A 295 3.37 26.18 2.26
N ALA A 296 3.43 25.60 3.46
CA ALA A 296 2.65 24.41 3.82
C ALA A 296 1.14 24.69 3.81
N ILE A 297 0.71 25.83 4.37
CA ILE A 297 -0.69 26.28 4.34
C ILE A 297 -1.15 26.50 2.88
N ALA A 298 -0.32 27.16 2.06
CA ALA A 298 -0.65 27.41 0.66
C ALA A 298 -0.76 26.12 -0.17
N ALA A 299 0.08 25.11 0.09
CA ALA A 299 0.01 23.82 -0.59
C ALA A 299 -1.34 23.11 -0.37
N LEU A 300 -1.98 23.35 0.77
CA LEU A 300 -3.29 22.80 1.15
C LEU A 300 -4.47 23.74 0.80
N GLY A 301 -4.21 24.78 0.01
CA GLY A 301 -5.22 25.72 -0.49
C GLY A 301 -5.58 26.86 0.49
N GLY A 302 -4.87 27.00 1.61
CA GLY A 302 -5.01 28.14 2.51
C GLY A 302 -4.25 29.37 2.03
N SER A 303 -4.38 30.48 2.76
CA SER A 303 -3.63 31.72 2.48
C SER A 303 -3.40 32.52 3.74
N THR A 304 -2.14 32.78 4.05
CA THR A 304 -1.76 33.55 5.24
C THR A 304 -1.94 35.05 5.03
N ASP A 305 -1.82 35.53 3.78
CA ASP A 305 -2.11 36.92 3.39
C ASP A 305 -3.57 37.31 3.58
N THR A 306 -4.48 36.34 3.39
CA THR A 306 -5.94 36.58 3.49
C THR A 306 -6.56 35.89 4.70
N ARG A 307 -5.75 35.23 5.55
CA ARG A 307 -6.21 34.40 6.68
C ARG A 307 -7.27 33.37 6.27
N THR A 308 -7.17 32.86 5.05
CA THR A 308 -8.09 31.82 4.57
C THR A 308 -7.60 30.47 5.04
N ASP A 309 -8.46 29.73 5.75
CA ASP A 309 -8.18 28.37 6.19
C ASP A 309 -7.90 27.42 5.01
N ILE A 310 -7.23 26.31 5.30
CA ILE A 310 -6.99 25.25 4.32
C ILE A 310 -8.30 24.70 3.76
N THR A 311 -8.34 24.44 2.45
CA THR A 311 -9.52 23.87 1.78
C THR A 311 -9.39 22.38 1.54
N ALA A 312 -8.15 21.86 1.52
CA ALA A 312 -7.89 20.44 1.44
C ALA A 312 -8.42 19.71 2.68
N VAL A 313 -8.92 18.49 2.48
CA VAL A 313 -9.34 17.61 3.57
C VAL A 313 -8.22 16.60 3.80
N ALA A 314 -7.84 16.43 5.06
CA ALA A 314 -6.82 15.44 5.44
C ALA A 314 -7.30 14.03 5.05
N PRO A 315 -6.45 13.23 4.38
CA PRO A 315 -6.75 11.82 4.18
C PRO A 315 -6.98 11.12 5.52
N THR A 316 -7.98 10.25 5.57
CA THR A 316 -8.21 9.38 6.73
C THR A 316 -7.16 8.27 6.78
N GLU A 317 -6.90 7.70 7.96
CA GLU A 317 -5.95 6.57 8.11
C GLU A 317 -6.30 5.39 7.20
N GLU A 318 -7.58 5.08 7.03
CA GLU A 318 -8.06 4.02 6.14
C GLU A 318 -7.70 4.30 4.66
N GLN A 319 -7.87 5.54 4.21
CA GLN A 319 -7.51 5.96 2.86
C GLN A 319 -5.99 5.90 2.62
N VAL A 320 -5.19 6.30 3.61
CA VAL A 320 -3.73 6.21 3.56
C VAL A 320 -3.30 4.75 3.48
N ALA A 321 -3.82 3.88 4.37
CA ALA A 321 -3.49 2.46 4.38
C ALA A 321 -3.85 1.77 3.05
N ALA A 322 -5.01 2.09 2.47
CA ALA A 322 -5.39 1.58 1.16
C ALA A 322 -4.43 2.05 0.04
N ALA A 323 -4.06 3.34 0.04
CA ALA A 323 -3.10 3.86 -0.93
C ALA A 323 -1.71 3.20 -0.81
N GLU A 324 -1.20 3.07 0.41
CA GLU A 324 0.07 2.39 0.70
C GLU A 324 0.03 0.92 0.25
N GLY A 325 -1.09 0.22 0.47
CA GLY A 325 -1.29 -1.15 0.01
C GLY A 325 -1.16 -1.28 -1.51
N VAL A 326 -1.71 -0.34 -2.27
CA VAL A 326 -1.59 -0.33 -3.74
C VAL A 326 -0.14 -0.08 -4.15
N VAL A 327 0.50 0.98 -3.64
CA VAL A 327 1.89 1.33 -3.98
C VAL A 327 2.87 0.22 -3.60
N ALA A 328 2.71 -0.41 -2.43
CA ALA A 328 3.52 -1.53 -2.00
C ALA A 328 3.35 -2.74 -2.93
N SER A 329 2.12 -3.03 -3.36
CA SER A 329 1.82 -4.13 -4.29
C SER A 329 2.41 -3.89 -5.69
N GLU A 330 2.34 -2.65 -6.19
CA GLU A 330 3.00 -2.24 -7.44
C GLU A 330 4.52 -2.43 -7.33
N GLY A 331 5.13 -1.93 -6.26
CA GLY A 331 6.57 -2.12 -5.99
C GLY A 331 6.98 -3.59 -5.92
N GLY A 332 6.13 -4.44 -5.33
CA GLY A 332 6.30 -5.90 -5.30
C GLY A 332 6.28 -6.54 -6.69
N ILE A 333 5.37 -6.10 -7.56
CA ILE A 333 5.29 -6.56 -8.96
C ILE A 333 6.55 -6.15 -9.74
N VAL A 334 6.97 -4.89 -9.64
CA VAL A 334 8.15 -4.36 -10.33
C VAL A 334 9.41 -5.10 -9.89
N SER A 335 9.54 -5.32 -8.58
CA SER A 335 10.62 -6.10 -7.99
C SER A 335 10.63 -7.55 -8.48
N ALA A 336 9.46 -8.20 -8.53
CA ALA A 336 9.33 -9.58 -9.01
C ALA A 336 9.59 -9.72 -10.52
N TRP A 337 9.34 -8.66 -11.29
CA TRP A 337 9.57 -8.62 -12.73
C TRP A 337 11.06 -8.52 -13.08
N ASN A 338 11.83 -7.73 -12.31
CA ASN A 338 13.29 -7.63 -12.37
C ASN A 338 13.84 -7.37 -13.79
N LYS A 339 13.15 -6.53 -14.58
CA LYS A 339 13.49 -6.18 -15.97
C LYS A 339 13.05 -4.75 -16.31
N ALA A 340 13.54 -3.72 -15.62
CA ALA A 340 12.94 -2.39 -15.73
C ALA A 340 13.66 -1.41 -16.68
N THR A 341 12.91 -0.89 -17.65
CA THR A 341 12.89 0.55 -17.99
C THR A 341 11.55 1.12 -17.50
N VAL A 342 11.49 2.41 -17.15
CA VAL A 342 10.31 3.04 -16.52
C VAL A 342 9.07 3.00 -17.42
N GLU A 343 9.24 3.07 -18.74
CA GLU A 343 8.12 3.07 -19.69
C GLU A 343 7.42 1.70 -19.77
N ASP A 344 8.18 0.60 -19.63
CA ASP A 344 7.61 -0.75 -19.71
C ASP A 344 6.89 -1.13 -18.40
N GLU A 345 7.20 -0.46 -17.27
CA GLU A 345 6.55 -0.66 -15.97
C GLU A 345 5.08 -0.25 -15.98
N ALA A 346 4.77 0.97 -16.45
CA ALA A 346 3.40 1.45 -16.54
C ALA A 346 2.53 0.54 -17.43
N ALA A 347 3.10 0.06 -18.56
CA ALA A 347 2.41 -0.85 -19.47
C ALA A 347 2.16 -2.24 -18.85
N LEU A 348 3.05 -2.71 -17.98
CA LEU A 348 2.85 -3.95 -17.22
C LEU A 348 1.71 -3.79 -16.21
N LEU A 349 1.73 -2.73 -15.41
CA LEU A 349 0.73 -2.49 -14.36
C LEU A 349 -0.68 -2.29 -14.96
N ASP A 350 -0.80 -1.51 -16.03
CA ASP A 350 -2.07 -1.33 -16.74
C ASP A 350 -2.61 -2.66 -17.30
N GLY A 351 -1.75 -3.46 -17.92
CA GLY A 351 -2.16 -4.78 -18.43
C GLY A 351 -2.51 -5.80 -17.34
N LEU A 352 -2.05 -5.61 -16.09
CA LEU A 352 -2.48 -6.42 -14.95
C LEU A 352 -3.86 -5.98 -14.44
N ARG A 353 -4.11 -4.67 -14.32
CA ARG A 353 -5.38 -4.09 -13.85
C ARG A 353 -6.55 -4.35 -14.80
N THR A 354 -6.31 -4.23 -16.10
CA THR A 354 -7.34 -4.45 -17.13
C THR A 354 -7.81 -5.91 -17.23
N ARG A 355 -7.15 -6.83 -16.53
CA ARG A 355 -7.41 -8.26 -16.69
C ARG A 355 -8.68 -8.75 -16.04
N PHE A 356 -9.02 -8.25 -14.85
CA PHE A 356 -10.18 -8.70 -14.08
C PHE A 356 -11.21 -7.60 -14.03
N THR A 357 -11.81 -7.26 -15.17
CA THR A 357 -12.69 -6.10 -15.30
C THR A 357 -14.17 -6.46 -15.35
N THR A 358 -14.50 -7.76 -15.44
CA THR A 358 -15.90 -8.17 -15.47
C THR A 358 -16.52 -8.12 -14.07
N GLU A 359 -17.80 -7.80 -14.00
CA GLU A 359 -18.56 -7.72 -12.74
C GLU A 359 -18.53 -9.05 -11.96
N GLU A 360 -18.59 -10.19 -12.66
CA GLU A 360 -18.50 -11.52 -12.06
C GLU A 360 -17.12 -11.77 -11.44
N GLU A 361 -16.04 -11.36 -12.11
CA GLU A 361 -14.68 -11.49 -11.58
C GLU A 361 -14.48 -10.60 -10.35
N GLN A 362 -14.98 -9.36 -10.39
CA GLN A 362 -14.92 -8.42 -9.28
C GLN A 362 -15.71 -8.92 -8.07
N ALA A 363 -16.92 -9.47 -8.28
CA ALA A 363 -17.69 -10.11 -7.21
C ALA A 363 -16.96 -11.32 -6.61
N ALA A 364 -16.26 -12.11 -7.44
CA ALA A 364 -15.47 -13.25 -6.96
C ALA A 364 -14.23 -12.81 -6.17
N ILE A 365 -13.61 -11.69 -6.55
CA ILE A 365 -12.51 -11.06 -5.80
C ILE A 365 -13.00 -10.60 -4.44
N ALA A 366 -14.09 -9.82 -4.39
CA ALA A 366 -14.71 -9.35 -3.15
C ALA A 366 -15.01 -10.52 -2.18
N ALA A 367 -15.62 -11.59 -2.70
CA ALA A 367 -15.93 -12.77 -1.90
C ALA A 367 -14.67 -13.47 -1.36
N ALA A 368 -13.59 -13.53 -2.14
CA ALA A 368 -12.32 -14.12 -1.71
C ALA A 368 -11.61 -13.28 -0.65
N ILE A 369 -11.70 -11.95 -0.72
CA ILE A 369 -11.17 -11.03 0.29
C ILE A 369 -11.94 -11.20 1.60
N ALA A 370 -13.28 -11.16 1.56
CA ALA A 370 -14.11 -11.38 2.75
C ALA A 370 -13.87 -12.75 3.42
N GLU A 371 -13.61 -13.80 2.63
CA GLU A 371 -13.25 -15.12 3.16
C GLU A 371 -11.87 -15.10 3.85
N ALA A 372 -10.88 -14.42 3.26
CA ALA A 372 -9.57 -14.25 3.87
C ALA A 372 -9.63 -13.46 5.18
N GLU A 373 -10.45 -12.40 5.22
CA GLU A 373 -10.67 -11.55 6.40
C GLU A 373 -11.34 -12.34 7.53
N ALA A 374 -12.39 -13.10 7.20
CA ALA A 374 -13.05 -13.97 8.17
C ALA A 374 -12.10 -15.04 8.73
N ALA A 375 -11.23 -15.61 7.89
CA ALA A 375 -10.23 -16.59 8.33
C ALA A 375 -9.17 -15.95 9.23
N ALA A 376 -8.69 -14.75 8.91
CA ALA A 376 -7.74 -14.00 9.72
C ALA A 376 -8.33 -13.60 11.09
N ALA A 377 -9.58 -13.12 11.11
CA ALA A 377 -10.28 -12.77 12.35
C ALA A 377 -10.51 -13.99 13.25
N ALA A 378 -10.87 -15.15 12.66
CA ALA A 378 -11.00 -16.40 13.40
C ALA A 378 -9.67 -16.85 14.03
N ALA A 379 -8.57 -16.76 13.27
CA ALA A 379 -7.24 -17.10 13.78
C ALA A 379 -6.77 -16.16 14.92
N ALA A 380 -7.08 -14.87 14.83
CA ALA A 380 -6.78 -13.90 15.88
C ALA A 380 -7.56 -14.19 17.18
N ALA A 381 -8.86 -14.51 17.07
CA ALA A 381 -9.68 -14.89 18.21
C ALA A 381 -9.17 -16.18 18.88
N GLU A 382 -8.74 -17.18 18.10
CA GLU A 382 -8.12 -18.40 18.65
C GLU A 382 -6.82 -18.08 19.40
N ALA A 383 -5.98 -17.18 18.87
CA ALA A 383 -4.72 -16.78 19.52
C ALA A 383 -4.95 -16.06 20.86
N GLU A 384 -5.93 -15.14 20.94
CA GLU A 384 -6.27 -14.44 22.18
C GLU A 384 -6.77 -15.42 23.26
N THR A 385 -7.58 -16.41 22.88
CA THR A 385 -8.04 -17.43 23.84
C THR A 385 -6.90 -18.32 24.35
N ALA A 386 -5.90 -18.61 23.52
CA ALA A 386 -4.76 -19.41 23.92
C ALA A 386 -3.91 -18.69 24.98
N GLU A 387 -3.67 -17.38 24.81
CA GLU A 387 -2.89 -16.57 25.74
C GLU A 387 -3.55 -16.48 27.14
N VAL A 388 -4.88 -16.32 27.19
CA VAL A 388 -5.61 -16.30 28.47
C VAL A 388 -5.52 -17.65 29.19
N THR A 389 -5.59 -18.77 28.46
CA THR A 389 -5.51 -20.11 29.07
C THR A 389 -4.12 -20.44 29.62
N GLU A 390 -3.06 -19.92 29.01
CA GLU A 390 -1.69 -20.09 29.51
C GLU A 390 -1.47 -19.27 30.78
N ALA A 391 -1.99 -18.03 30.83
CA ALA A 391 -1.94 -17.19 32.02
C ALA A 391 -2.72 -17.77 33.23
N GLU A 392 -3.88 -18.40 33.00
CA GLU A 392 -4.62 -19.08 34.07
C GLU A 392 -3.93 -20.36 34.56
N ALA A 393 -3.23 -21.08 33.67
CA ALA A 393 -2.48 -22.27 34.05
C ALA A 393 -1.27 -21.95 34.94
N GLU A 394 -0.52 -20.88 34.65
CA GLU A 394 0.62 -20.46 35.46
C GLU A 394 0.20 -19.83 36.80
N GLY A 395 -0.96 -19.17 36.86
CA GLY A 395 -1.52 -18.61 38.09
C GLY A 395 -1.96 -19.65 39.13
N SER A 396 -2.28 -20.88 38.69
CA SER A 396 -2.76 -21.95 39.57
C SER A 396 -1.66 -22.74 40.29
N GLU A 397 -0.39 -22.66 39.87
CA GLU A 397 0.71 -23.40 40.50
C GLU A 397 1.43 -22.60 41.61
N GLY A 398 1.11 -21.30 41.77
CA GLY A 398 1.75 -20.41 42.75
C GLY A 398 1.10 -20.33 44.13
N GLU A 399 -0.09 -20.92 44.34
CA GLU A 399 -0.80 -20.91 45.63
C GLU A 399 -0.61 -22.23 46.40
N GLU A 400 0.61 -22.76 46.41
CA GLU A 400 0.99 -23.78 47.40
C GLU A 400 1.07 -23.10 48.78
N VAL A 401 -0.05 -23.14 49.49
CA VAL A 401 -0.25 -22.67 50.85
C VAL A 401 0.86 -23.20 51.75
N ILE A 402 1.85 -22.36 52.07
CA ILE A 402 2.79 -22.59 53.15
C ILE A 402 2.03 -22.49 54.46
N LEU A 403 1.45 -23.62 54.88
CA LEU A 403 0.87 -23.83 56.21
C LEU A 403 2.03 -24.01 57.20
N VAL A 404 2.56 -22.90 57.73
CA VAL A 404 3.49 -22.93 58.86
C VAL A 404 2.70 -23.27 60.12
N GLN A 405 2.97 -24.45 60.71
CA GLN A 405 2.47 -24.88 62.02
C GLN A 405 3.28 -24.29 63.17
#